data_AF-A0A944VLU2-F1
#
_entry.id   AF-A0A944VLU2-F1
#
_cell.length_a   1.000
_cell.length_b   1.000
_cell.length_c   1.000
_cell.angle_alpha   90.00
_cell.angle_beta   90.00
_cell.angle_gamma   90.00
#
_symmetry.space_group_name_H-M   'P 1'
#
loop_
_entity.id
_entity.type
_entity.pdbx_description
1 polymer ?
#
loop_
_entity_poly.entity_id
_entity_poly.type
_entity_poly.pdbx_seq_one_letter_code
_entity_poly.pdbx_strand_id
1 'polypeptide(L)' 'MSKKQVNNDWDITRCSKPFCCQEDAEEYMTSRNFDGMVLELSDGTIQAVCPTYPAGYYSGAKTLSKINTKESCCDISG' A
#
# COMPACT_ATOMS: atom_id res chain seq x y z
N MET A 1 19.13 12.85 24.70
CA MET A 1 17.77 12.92 24.12
C MET A 1 17.90 13.45 22.70
N SER A 2 18.03 12.55 21.73
CA SER A 2 18.38 12.94 20.35
C SER A 2 17.12 13.26 19.56
N LYS A 3 17.05 14.51 19.09
CA LYS A 3 16.07 15.01 18.12
C LYS A 3 16.19 14.23 16.80
N LYS A 4 15.07 13.87 16.17
CA LYS A 4 15.03 13.43 14.77
C LYS A 4 13.69 13.90 14.19
N GLN A 5 13.64 15.16 13.76
CA GLN A 5 13.78 15.60 12.37
C GLN A 5 12.65 15.03 11.49
N VAL A 6 11.63 15.88 11.31
CA VAL A 6 10.50 15.72 10.40
C VAL A 6 11.02 15.96 8.98
N ASN A 7 11.01 14.92 8.16
CA ASN A 7 11.38 14.99 6.75
C ASN A 7 10.09 14.85 5.94
N ASN A 8 9.74 15.90 5.22
CA ASN A 8 8.61 15.98 4.30
C ASN A 8 8.99 15.33 2.96
N ASP A 9 9.27 14.03 2.96
CA ASP A 9 9.62 13.28 1.75
C ASP A 9 9.42 11.80 2.07
N TRP A 10 8.46 11.13 1.40
CA TRP A 10 8.12 9.70 1.48
C TRP A 10 8.51 8.99 2.80
N ASP A 11 7.53 8.67 3.65
CA ASP A 11 7.76 7.89 4.87
C ASP A 11 8.24 6.47 4.50
N ILE A 12 9.57 6.30 4.32
CA ILE A 12 10.25 5.02 4.09
C ILE A 12 9.88 4.01 5.19
N THR A 13 9.53 4.53 6.37
CA THR A 13 9.01 3.80 7.53
C THR A 13 7.60 3.24 7.36
N ARG A 14 6.76 3.83 6.52
CA ARG A 14 5.33 3.46 6.41
C ARG A 14 4.94 2.85 5.08
N CYS A 15 5.78 2.99 4.04
CA CYS A 15 5.59 2.31 2.75
C CYS A 15 4.12 2.42 2.30
N SER A 16 3.58 3.64 2.35
CA SER A 16 2.16 3.93 2.16
C SER A 16 1.99 5.22 1.37
N LYS A 17 1.03 5.23 0.45
CA LYS A 17 0.74 6.38 -0.41
C LYS A 17 -0.77 6.56 -0.55
N PRO A 18 -1.32 7.75 -0.28
CA PRO A 18 -2.72 8.05 -0.55
C PRO A 18 -2.95 8.25 -2.05
N PHE A 19 -4.11 7.81 -2.52
CA PHE A 19 -4.56 7.92 -3.90
C PHE A 19 -5.97 8.49 -3.94
N CYS A 20 -6.30 9.12 -5.06
CA CYS A 20 -7.65 9.65 -5.27
C CYS A 20 -8.65 8.52 -5.53
N CYS A 21 -8.21 7.45 -6.20
CA CYS A 21 -9.04 6.32 -6.64
C CYS A 21 -8.34 4.99 -6.40
N GLN A 22 -9.13 3.91 -6.29
CA GLN A 22 -8.64 2.53 -6.21
C GLN A 22 -7.80 2.16 -7.43
N GLU A 23 -8.31 2.44 -8.64
CA GLU A 23 -7.66 2.10 -9.90
C GLU A 23 -6.26 2.72 -10.01
N ASP A 24 -6.11 4.00 -9.61
CA ASP A 24 -4.82 4.71 -9.64
C ASP A 24 -3.81 4.09 -8.67
N ALA A 25 -4.28 3.64 -7.50
CA ALA A 25 -3.47 2.93 -6.51
C ALA A 25 -2.99 1.56 -7.04
N GLU A 26 -3.90 0.81 -7.66
CA GLU A 26 -3.62 -0.50 -8.24
C GLU A 26 -2.68 -0.41 -9.44
N GLU A 27 -2.93 0.54 -10.34
CA GLU A 27 -2.07 0.79 -11.50
C GLU A 27 -0.67 1.23 -11.05
N TYR A 28 -0.57 2.12 -10.05
CA TYR A 28 0.72 2.55 -9.52
C TYR A 28 1.51 1.39 -8.92
N MET A 29 0.86 0.54 -8.11
CA MET A 29 1.51 -0.64 -7.52
C MET A 29 1.92 -1.64 -8.59
N THR A 30 1.04 -1.92 -9.56
CA THR A 30 1.28 -2.88 -10.64
C THR A 30 2.38 -2.40 -11.58
N SER A 31 2.32 -1.15 -12.04
CA SER A 31 3.30 -0.51 -12.93
C SER A 31 4.70 -0.49 -12.31
N ARG A 32 4.79 -0.35 -10.99
CA ARG A 32 6.04 -0.32 -10.24
C ARG A 32 6.47 -1.68 -9.70
N ASN A 33 5.69 -2.73 -9.95
CA ASN A 33 5.94 -4.06 -9.41
C ASN A 33 6.05 -4.06 -7.86
N PHE A 34 5.21 -3.26 -7.19
CA PHE A 34 5.13 -3.18 -5.74
C PHE A 34 4.08 -4.13 -5.20
N ASP A 35 4.50 -5.01 -4.29
CA ASP A 35 3.58 -5.80 -3.48
C ASP A 35 2.94 -4.91 -2.40
N GLY A 36 1.65 -5.09 -2.16
CA GLY A 36 0.90 -4.28 -1.21
C GLY A 36 -0.59 -4.55 -1.14
N MET A 37 -1.29 -3.65 -0.48
CA MET A 37 -2.74 -3.66 -0.26
C MET A 37 -3.28 -2.26 -0.45
N VAL A 38 -4.39 -2.15 -1.15
CA VAL A 38 -5.16 -0.92 -1.29
C VAL A 38 -6.26 -0.93 -0.23
N LEU A 39 -6.24 0.09 0.61
CA LEU A 39 -7.15 0.30 1.73
C LEU A 39 -8.04 1.52 1.46
N GLU A 40 -9.30 1.43 1.83
CA GLU A 40 -10.25 2.54 1.86
C GLU A 40 -10.49 2.95 3.29
N LEU A 41 -10.20 4.22 3.61
CA LEU A 41 -10.49 4.80 4.91
C LEU A 41 -11.99 5.12 5.03
N SER A 42 -12.48 5.26 6.26
CA SER A 42 -13.89 5.62 6.51
C SER A 42 -14.27 7.00 5.95
N ASP A 43 -13.30 7.90 5.75
CA ASP A 43 -13.47 9.18 5.07
C ASP A 43 -13.57 9.07 3.53
N GLY A 44 -13.52 7.86 2.96
CA GLY A 44 -13.56 7.61 1.52
C GLY A 44 -12.22 7.82 0.81
N THR A 45 -11.14 8.04 1.55
CA THR A 45 -9.78 8.16 0.99
C THR A 45 -9.20 6.79 0.69
N ILE A 46 -8.57 6.64 -0.47
CA ILE A 46 -7.87 5.41 -0.85
C ILE A 46 -6.40 5.51 -0.47
N GLN A 47 -5.82 4.41 0.01
CA GLN A 47 -4.44 4.36 0.42
C GLN A 47 -3.80 3.01 0.11
N ALA A 48 -2.73 3.03 -0.67
CA ALA A 48 -1.95 1.84 -0.94
C ALA A 48 -0.85 1.69 0.12
N VAL A 49 -0.69 0.49 0.69
CA VAL A 49 0.28 0.17 1.74
C VAL A 49 1.04 -1.10 1.39
N CYS A 50 2.28 -1.24 1.85
CA CYS A 50 3.08 -2.44 1.60
C CYS A 50 2.61 -3.64 2.46
N PRO A 51 2.97 -4.90 2.12
CA PRO A 51 2.54 -6.09 2.87
C PRO A 51 3.14 -6.14 4.28
N THR A 52 4.26 -5.45 4.51
CA THR A 52 4.91 -5.30 5.81
C THR A 52 4.22 -4.27 6.71
N TYR A 53 3.13 -3.65 6.24
CA TYR A 53 2.41 -2.64 6.98
C TYR A 53 1.76 -3.25 8.24
N PRO A 54 2.06 -2.73 9.44
CA PRO A 54 1.55 -3.31 10.69
C PRO A 54 0.03 -3.21 10.76
N ALA A 55 -0.61 -4.35 11.04
CA ALA A 55 -2.05 -4.42 11.24
C ALA A 55 -2.50 -3.47 12.35
N GLY A 56 -3.53 -2.66 12.10
CA GLY A 56 -4.14 -1.77 13.09
C GLY A 56 -3.80 -0.28 12.98
N TYR A 57 -2.86 0.13 12.11
CA TYR A 57 -2.52 1.55 11.93
C TYR A 57 -3.71 2.38 11.41
N TYR A 58 -4.51 1.80 10.51
CA TYR A 58 -5.82 2.34 10.14
C TYR A 58 -6.91 1.49 10.79
N SER A 59 -7.18 1.80 12.06
CA SER A 59 -8.31 1.25 12.80
C SER A 59 -9.60 1.71 12.12
N GLY A 60 -10.09 0.93 11.15
CA GLY A 60 -11.29 1.23 10.36
C GLY A 60 -11.08 1.27 8.84
N ALA A 61 -9.87 1.09 8.33
CA ALA A 61 -9.68 0.98 6.88
C ALA A 61 -10.09 -0.40 6.37
N LYS A 62 -10.83 -0.39 5.26
CA LYS A 62 -11.30 -1.58 4.56
C LYS A 62 -10.32 -1.92 3.45
N THR A 63 -9.79 -3.14 3.43
CA THR A 63 -9.01 -3.59 2.29
C THR A 63 -9.91 -3.74 1.06
N LEU A 64 -9.63 -2.96 0.02
CA LEU A 64 -10.29 -3.05 -1.28
C LEU A 64 -9.61 -4.10 -2.15
N SER A 65 -8.29 -3.98 -2.30
CA SER A 65 -7.49 -4.86 -3.17
C SER A 65 -6.18 -5.25 -2.51
N LYS A 66 -5.63 -6.40 -2.91
CA LYS A 66 -4.28 -6.84 -2.55
C LYS A 66 -3.49 -7.03 -3.84
N ILE A 67 -2.40 -6.31 -3.98
CA ILE A 67 -1.53 -6.37 -5.14
C ILE A 67 -0.35 -7.26 -4.75
N ASN A 68 -0.23 -8.41 -5.41
CA ASN A 68 0.91 -9.31 -5.26
C ASN A 68 1.55 -9.47 -6.63
N THR A 69 2.60 -8.71 -6.85
CA THR A 69 3.39 -8.70 -8.09
C THR A 69 4.39 -9.84 -8.15
N LYS A 70 4.50 -10.63 -7.08
CA LYS A 70 5.17 -11.93 -7.08
C LYS A 70 4.34 -13.09 -7.64
N GLU A 71 3.18 -12.84 -8.24
CA GLU A 71 2.47 -13.86 -9.03
C GLU A 71 2.99 -13.93 -10.47
N SER A 72 4.31 -14.12 -10.60
CA SER A 72 4.87 -15.05 -11.60
C SER A 72 5.53 -16.21 -10.83
N CYS A 73 4.73 -16.86 -10.00
CA CYS A 73 4.94 -18.23 -9.51
C CYS A 73 3.59 -18.67 -8.93
N CYS A 74 2.65 -19.30 -9.63
CA CYS A 74 2.79 -20.60 -10.27
C CYS A 74 1.46 -20.86 -11.00
N ASP A 75 1.45 -21.01 -12.33
CA ASP A 75 0.60 -22.00 -13.02
C ASP A 75 1.09 -22.12 -14.47
N ILE A 76 2.35 -22.57 -14.60
CA ILE A 76 2.70 -23.45 -15.71
C ILE A 76 2.21 -24.83 -15.25
N SER A 77 0.93 -25.10 -15.44
CA SER A 77 0.40 -26.46 -15.37
C SER A 77 0.15 -26.93 -16.80
N GLY A 78 1.20 -27.54 -17.36
CA GLY A 78 1.19 -28.64 -18.34
C GLY A 78 0.36 -28.50 -19.60
#